data_AF-A0A3A9ETY3-F1
#
_entry.id   AF-A0A3A9ETY3-F1
#
_cell.length_a   1.000
_cell.length_b   1.000
_cell.length_c   1.000
_cell.angle_alpha   90.00
_cell.angle_beta   90.00
_cell.angle_gamma   90.00
#
_symmetry.space_group_name_H-M   'P 1'
#
loop_
_entity.id
_entity.type
_entity.pdbx_description
1 polymer ?
#
loop_
_entity_poly.entity_id
_entity_poly.type
_entity_poly.pdbx_seq_one_letter_code
_entity_poly.pdbx_strand_id
1 'polypeptide(L)'
;MLFYPYDINKYTYCYNSPLRYLDRTGNVSEEEAQNIIKENSEYIIKYAEIYDVDPQIVTGCIYVEQITNVDWKDSFDSAIAIVTGLDTSIGIGQVKVSTAKLLEDEGYVEKTEGRKWYEYLFSGINRNDKIAMKLENNEKNISYVAACLSRQIDVWEGEYPEVSQNIAVLGTLYNLGHEIRGEGILGYIFGIGNKPRIPHSNPQDNPFGLDVEKYYDLMGELLESNLVNSQELF
;
A
#
# COMPACT_ATOMS: atom_id res chain seq x y z
N MET A 1 -44.06 -36.20 7.36
CA MET A 1 -43.88 -36.86 8.67
C MET A 1 -42.40 -37.18 8.79
N LEU A 2 -41.66 -36.31 9.51
CA LEU A 2 -40.89 -36.64 10.73
C LEU A 2 -39.64 -37.51 10.46
N PHE A 3 -38.41 -37.25 10.94
CA PHE A 3 -37.72 -36.18 11.68
C PHE A 3 -36.27 -36.69 11.93
N TYR A 4 -35.23 -35.83 11.76
CA TYR A 4 -33.93 -35.74 12.48
C TYR A 4 -32.94 -36.96 12.57
N PRO A 5 -31.66 -36.80 13.04
CA PRO A 5 -30.51 -36.04 12.49
C PRO A 5 -29.17 -36.84 12.70
N TYR A 6 -28.02 -36.16 12.90
CA TYR A 6 -26.62 -36.63 13.16
C TYR A 6 -25.79 -36.87 11.85
N ASP A 7 -24.78 -36.10 11.43
CA ASP A 7 -23.81 -35.31 12.21
C ASP A 7 -23.02 -34.21 11.47
N ILE A 8 -23.04 -33.03 12.11
CA ILE A 8 -22.03 -31.96 12.26
C ILE A 8 -21.60 -31.17 11.02
N ASN A 9 -22.35 -30.08 10.85
CA ASN A 9 -22.00 -28.86 10.15
C ASN A 9 -20.84 -28.12 10.88
N LYS A 10 -19.80 -27.73 10.14
CA LYS A 10 -18.62 -26.96 10.59
C LYS A 10 -18.92 -25.48 10.92
N TYR A 11 -20.19 -25.07 10.87
CA TYR A 11 -20.68 -23.77 11.35
C TYR A 11 -21.22 -23.89 12.77
N THR A 12 -20.35 -23.74 13.75
CA THR A 12 -20.76 -23.48 15.13
C THR A 12 -19.99 -22.28 15.66
N TYR A 13 -20.70 -21.14 15.70
CA TYR A 13 -20.50 -19.96 16.56
C TYR A 13 -19.23 -19.13 16.33
N CYS A 14 -19.29 -17.96 15.68
CA CYS A 14 -20.02 -16.74 16.09
C CYS A 14 -19.86 -16.42 17.57
N TYR A 15 -18.72 -15.84 17.95
CA TYR A 15 -18.62 -14.97 19.13
C TYR A 15 -19.36 -13.66 18.80
N ASN A 16 -20.65 -13.59 19.14
CA ASN A 16 -21.45 -12.37 19.38
C ASN A 16 -21.02 -11.07 18.65
N SER A 17 -21.03 -11.05 17.32
CA SER A 17 -21.08 -9.78 16.58
C SER A 17 -22.06 -9.93 15.41
N PRO A 18 -23.01 -8.99 15.26
CA PRO A 18 -24.09 -9.13 14.30
C PRO A 18 -23.52 -9.13 12.88
N LEU A 19 -23.67 -10.26 12.20
CA LEU A 19 -23.55 -10.42 10.74
C LEU A 19 -24.58 -9.53 10.03
N ARG A 20 -24.33 -8.23 10.00
CA ARG A 20 -25.03 -7.26 9.15
C ARG A 20 -24.01 -6.66 8.20
N TYR A 21 -24.23 -6.94 6.91
CA TYR A 21 -23.54 -6.40 5.73
C TYR A 21 -22.18 -7.03 5.41
N LEU A 22 -22.18 -8.32 5.04
CA LEU A 22 -21.12 -8.86 4.19
C LEU A 22 -21.31 -8.29 2.77
N ASP A 23 -20.46 -7.34 2.40
CA ASP A 23 -20.30 -6.90 1.02
C ASP A 23 -19.79 -8.08 0.17
N ARG A 24 -20.54 -8.42 -0.87
CA ARG A 24 -20.25 -9.55 -1.77
C ARG A 24 -19.10 -9.27 -2.74
N THR A 25 -18.63 -8.03 -2.84
CA THR A 25 -17.45 -7.67 -3.63
C THR A 25 -16.15 -7.83 -2.85
N GLY A 26 -16.23 -7.78 -1.52
CA GLY A 26 -15.12 -7.83 -0.57
C GLY A 26 -14.15 -6.63 -0.63
N ASN A 27 -14.46 -5.59 -1.41
CA ASN A 27 -13.74 -4.32 -1.37
C ASN A 27 -13.88 -3.69 0.02
N VAL A 28 -12.86 -2.96 0.47
CA VAL A 28 -13.02 -2.05 1.61
C VAL A 28 -14.07 -1.01 1.21
N SER A 29 -15.10 -0.82 2.04
CA SER A 29 -16.11 0.20 1.77
C SER A 29 -15.46 1.58 1.72
N GLU A 30 -16.00 2.49 0.92
CA GLU A 30 -15.50 3.87 0.86
C GLU A 30 -15.43 4.51 2.27
N GLU A 31 -16.42 4.23 3.12
CA GLU A 31 -16.45 4.69 4.53
C GLU A 31 -15.26 4.16 5.34
N GLU A 32 -14.96 2.86 5.22
CA GLU A 32 -13.85 2.24 5.94
C GLU A 32 -12.50 2.74 5.41
N ALA A 33 -12.37 2.94 4.09
CA ALA A 33 -11.19 3.55 3.49
C ALA A 33 -10.98 4.98 4.00
N GLN A 34 -12.05 5.78 4.10
CA GLN A 34 -11.98 7.12 4.69
C GLN A 34 -11.59 7.09 6.17
N ASN A 35 -12.06 6.10 6.95
CA ASN A 35 -11.66 5.94 8.35
C ASN A 35 -10.16 5.64 8.48
N ILE A 36 -9.62 4.75 7.63
CA ILE A 36 -8.17 4.48 7.56
C ILE A 36 -7.41 5.78 7.29
N ILE A 37 -7.86 6.60 6.35
CA ILE A 37 -7.25 7.91 6.09
C ILE A 37 -7.29 8.80 7.33
N LYS A 38 -8.44 8.93 7.99
CA LYS A 38 -8.59 9.79 9.16
C LYS A 38 -7.67 9.37 10.31
N GLU A 39 -7.65 8.07 10.62
CA GLU A 39 -6.84 7.50 11.69
C GLU A 39 -5.33 7.65 11.47
N ASN A 40 -4.89 7.81 10.22
CA ASN A 40 -3.47 7.90 9.88
C ASN A 40 -3.07 9.27 9.28
N SER A 41 -3.96 10.26 9.33
CA SER A 41 -3.79 11.58 8.72
C SER A 41 -2.50 12.30 9.17
N GLU A 42 -2.18 12.24 10.47
CA GLU A 42 -0.94 12.82 11.00
C GLU A 42 0.32 12.21 10.36
N TYR A 43 0.34 10.89 10.15
CA TYR A 43 1.46 10.22 9.49
C TYR A 43 1.53 10.57 8.01
N ILE A 44 0.38 10.66 7.33
CA ILE A 44 0.34 11.07 5.92
C ILE A 44 0.93 12.45 5.74
N ILE A 45 0.46 13.44 6.51
CA ILE A 45 0.95 14.82 6.45
C ILE A 45 2.44 14.88 6.77
N LYS A 46 2.86 14.22 7.86
CA LYS A 46 4.27 14.17 8.29
C LYS A 46 5.20 13.64 7.20
N TYR A 47 4.88 12.50 6.60
CA TYR A 47 5.77 11.90 5.60
C TYR A 47 5.65 12.57 4.24
N ALA A 48 4.49 13.10 3.89
CA ALA A 48 4.35 13.95 2.71
C ALA A 48 5.30 15.17 2.79
N GLU A 49 5.36 15.83 3.95
CA GLU A 49 6.30 16.93 4.20
C GLU A 49 7.77 16.47 4.15
N ILE A 50 8.12 15.34 4.80
CA ILE A 50 9.50 14.82 4.79
C ILE A 50 10.00 14.53 3.38
N TYR A 51 9.13 14.02 2.51
CA TYR A 51 9.48 13.60 1.15
C TYR A 51 9.13 14.64 0.07
N ASP A 52 8.69 15.83 0.48
CA ASP A 52 8.30 16.93 -0.41
C ASP A 52 7.30 16.49 -1.51
N VAL A 53 6.25 15.77 -1.09
CA VAL A 53 5.16 15.33 -1.96
C VAL A 53 3.83 15.87 -1.47
N ASP A 54 2.89 16.03 -2.41
CA ASP A 54 1.55 16.48 -2.06
C ASP A 54 0.83 15.43 -1.18
N PRO A 55 0.43 15.77 0.07
CA PRO A 55 -0.25 14.84 0.96
C PRO A 55 -1.59 14.33 0.40
N GLN A 56 -2.27 15.10 -0.45
CA GLN A 56 -3.52 14.68 -1.08
C GLN A 56 -3.29 13.56 -2.10
N ILE A 57 -2.16 13.58 -2.82
CA ILE A 57 -1.77 12.50 -3.74
C ILE A 57 -1.37 11.25 -2.96
N VAL A 58 -0.62 11.40 -1.86
CA VAL A 58 -0.29 10.28 -0.95
C VAL A 58 -1.57 9.61 -0.45
N THR A 59 -2.51 10.43 0.03
CA THR A 59 -3.81 9.98 0.53
C THR A 59 -4.64 9.32 -0.56
N GLY A 60 -4.70 9.92 -1.75
CA GLY A 60 -5.44 9.40 -2.88
C GLY A 60 -4.94 8.02 -3.31
N CYS A 61 -3.61 7.81 -3.36
CA CYS A 61 -3.04 6.50 -3.64
C CYS A 61 -3.47 5.45 -2.60
N ILE A 62 -3.39 5.76 -1.31
CA ILE A 62 -3.83 4.85 -0.24
C ILE A 62 -5.33 4.57 -0.38
N TYR A 63 -6.16 5.59 -0.56
CA TYR A 63 -7.60 5.45 -0.68
C TYR A 63 -8.01 4.56 -1.85
N VAL A 64 -7.43 4.77 -3.04
CA VAL A 64 -7.72 3.96 -4.23
C VAL A 64 -7.25 2.52 -4.04
N GLU A 65 -6.08 2.27 -3.45
CA GLU A 65 -5.66 0.91 -3.08
C GLU A 65 -6.69 0.23 -2.16
N GLN A 66 -7.23 0.96 -1.17
CA GLN A 66 -8.23 0.40 -0.26
C GLN A 66 -9.53 0.00 -0.97
N ILE A 67 -10.11 0.89 -1.78
CA ILE A 67 -11.44 0.63 -2.38
C ILE A 67 -11.41 -0.31 -3.58
N THR A 68 -10.22 -0.56 -4.15
CA THR A 68 -10.03 -1.46 -5.30
C THR A 68 -9.49 -2.84 -4.90
N ASN A 69 -8.99 -3.00 -3.68
CA ASN A 69 -8.33 -4.23 -3.24
C ASN A 69 -9.17 -4.99 -2.19
N VAL A 70 -9.70 -6.12 -2.64
CA VAL A 70 -10.63 -7.01 -1.93
C VAL A 70 -9.96 -7.80 -0.80
N ASP A 71 -8.64 -8.01 -0.86
CA ASP A 71 -8.03 -9.18 -0.19
C ASP A 71 -7.01 -8.83 0.92
N TRP A 72 -6.56 -7.58 1.05
CA TRP A 72 -5.38 -7.29 1.89
C TRP A 72 -5.60 -7.41 3.41
N LYS A 73 -6.83 -7.19 3.91
CA LYS A 73 -7.17 -7.38 5.34
C LYS A 73 -7.30 -8.86 5.73
N ASP A 74 -7.69 -9.71 4.78
CA ASP A 74 -7.88 -11.15 4.99
C ASP A 74 -6.64 -11.98 4.62
N SER A 75 -5.71 -11.39 3.86
CA SER A 75 -4.50 -12.07 3.39
C SER A 75 -3.34 -11.88 4.36
N PHE A 76 -2.79 -12.99 4.85
CA PHE A 76 -1.53 -13.05 5.58
C PHE A 76 -0.34 -12.72 4.64
N ASP A 77 -0.35 -11.54 4.01
CA ASP A 77 0.53 -11.17 2.90
C ASP A 77 2.01 -11.19 3.30
N SER A 78 2.33 -10.76 4.51
CA SER A 78 3.67 -10.88 5.07
C SER A 78 4.07 -12.34 5.29
N ALA A 79 3.18 -13.18 5.84
CA ALA A 79 3.49 -14.59 6.07
C ALA A 79 3.65 -15.33 4.73
N ILE A 80 2.86 -15.00 3.71
CA ILE A 80 3.05 -15.50 2.35
C ILE A 80 4.38 -15.02 1.80
N ALA A 81 4.70 -13.72 1.87
CA ALA A 81 5.98 -13.18 1.42
C ALA A 81 7.17 -13.86 2.11
N ILE A 82 7.10 -14.07 3.43
CA ILE A 82 8.13 -14.70 4.26
C ILE A 82 8.26 -16.20 3.93
N VAL A 83 7.14 -16.91 3.74
CA VAL A 83 7.14 -18.36 3.47
C VAL A 83 7.54 -18.67 2.03
N THR A 84 7.20 -17.82 1.08
CA THR A 84 7.33 -18.09 -0.36
C THR A 84 8.42 -17.28 -1.06
N GLY A 85 8.89 -16.18 -0.45
CA GLY A 85 9.81 -15.23 -1.07
C GLY A 85 9.17 -14.37 -2.18
N LEU A 86 7.84 -14.35 -2.28
CA LEU A 86 7.09 -13.58 -3.28
C LEU A 86 7.24 -12.06 -3.07
N ASP A 87 7.25 -11.31 -4.19
CA ASP A 87 7.22 -9.85 -4.19
C ASP A 87 5.80 -9.31 -3.94
N THR A 88 5.33 -9.48 -2.70
CA THR A 88 3.97 -9.14 -2.27
C THR A 88 3.83 -7.64 -1.98
N SER A 89 2.66 -7.09 -2.28
CA SER A 89 2.21 -5.76 -1.85
C SER A 89 1.62 -5.84 -0.44
N ILE A 90 2.11 -5.01 0.49
CA ILE A 90 1.75 -5.13 1.91
C ILE A 90 1.23 -3.79 2.45
N GLY A 91 0.28 -3.87 3.38
CA GLY A 91 -0.23 -2.74 4.17
C GLY A 91 -1.23 -1.85 3.42
N ILE A 92 -1.64 -0.76 4.07
CA ILE A 92 -2.72 0.11 3.57
C ILE A 92 -2.41 0.79 2.23
N GLY A 93 -1.13 1.04 1.93
CA GLY A 93 -0.67 1.54 0.64
C GLY A 93 -0.31 0.44 -0.35
N GLN A 94 -0.36 -0.85 0.00
CA GLN A 94 -0.03 -1.94 -0.92
C GLN A 94 1.38 -1.84 -1.53
N VAL A 95 2.36 -1.43 -0.72
CA VAL A 95 3.75 -1.27 -1.14
C VAL A 95 4.40 -2.64 -1.36
N LYS A 96 5.00 -2.86 -2.54
CA LYS A 96 5.77 -4.08 -2.86
C LYS A 96 7.06 -4.15 -2.05
N VAL A 97 7.42 -5.34 -1.57
CA VAL A 97 8.69 -5.58 -0.86
C VAL A 97 9.90 -5.18 -1.70
N SER A 98 9.89 -5.44 -3.02
CA SER A 98 10.95 -5.02 -3.95
C SER A 98 11.07 -3.50 -4.03
N THR A 99 9.96 -2.77 -4.13
CA THR A 99 9.92 -1.30 -4.15
C THR A 99 10.45 -0.74 -2.83
N ALA A 100 10.03 -1.28 -1.68
CA ALA A 100 10.52 -0.83 -0.39
C ALA A 100 12.04 -1.05 -0.25
N LYS A 101 12.53 -2.21 -0.70
CA LYS A 101 13.98 -2.49 -0.73
C LYS A 101 14.74 -1.53 -1.64
N LEU A 102 14.20 -1.21 -2.81
CA LEU A 102 14.80 -0.23 -3.73
C LEU A 102 14.92 1.14 -3.08
N LEU A 103 13.84 1.63 -2.45
CA LEU A 103 13.82 2.92 -1.74
C LEU A 103 14.86 2.97 -0.62
N GLU A 104 15.05 1.87 0.09
CA GLU A 104 16.12 1.74 1.08
C GLU A 104 17.52 1.71 0.46
N ASP A 105 17.69 1.03 -0.67
CA ASP A 105 18.98 0.87 -1.34
C ASP A 105 19.45 2.16 -2.02
N GLU A 106 18.51 2.97 -2.53
CA GLU A 106 18.75 4.30 -3.09
C GLU A 106 18.82 5.40 -2.03
N GLY A 107 18.46 5.11 -0.78
CA GLY A 107 18.65 6.01 0.36
C GLY A 107 17.49 6.98 0.62
N TYR A 108 16.32 6.79 -0.01
CA TYR A 108 15.11 7.52 0.33
C TYR A 108 14.62 7.15 1.73
N VAL A 109 14.66 5.86 2.07
CA VAL A 109 14.22 5.36 3.37
C VAL A 109 15.40 4.74 4.11
N GLU A 110 15.45 4.88 5.44
CA GLU A 110 16.45 4.20 6.26
C GLU A 110 16.41 2.69 6.03
N LYS A 111 17.58 2.11 5.75
CA LYS A 111 17.74 0.69 5.51
C LYS A 111 17.20 -0.10 6.70
N THR A 112 16.39 -1.11 6.38
CA THR A 112 15.98 -2.10 7.38
C THR A 112 17.19 -2.95 7.70
N GLU A 113 17.92 -2.52 8.72
CA GLU A 113 19.01 -3.29 9.29
C GLU A 113 18.48 -4.48 10.08
N GLY A 114 19.30 -5.51 10.20
CA GLY A 114 19.12 -6.42 11.31
C GLY A 114 20.25 -7.41 11.46
N ARG A 115 20.90 -7.35 12.62
CA ARG A 115 21.06 -8.52 13.47
C ARG A 115 20.60 -8.18 14.89
N LYS A 116 19.47 -8.76 15.32
CA LYS A 116 19.16 -8.89 16.76
C LYS A 116 19.55 -10.29 17.22
N TRP A 117 19.91 -10.43 18.51
CA TRP A 117 20.45 -11.67 19.06
C TRP A 117 19.52 -12.89 18.91
N TYR A 118 18.20 -12.68 18.84
CA TYR A 118 17.22 -13.75 18.65
C TYR A 118 17.15 -14.26 17.20
N GLU A 119 17.68 -13.54 16.21
CA GLU A 119 17.75 -13.99 14.82
C GLU A 119 18.79 -15.12 14.62
N TYR A 120 19.68 -15.34 15.60
CA TYR A 120 20.53 -16.53 15.66
C TYR A 120 19.76 -17.80 16.03
N LEU A 121 18.63 -17.68 16.76
CA LEU A 121 17.79 -18.83 17.14
C LEU A 121 16.91 -19.29 15.96
N PHE A 122 16.51 -18.36 15.10
CA PHE A 122 15.67 -18.61 13.93
C PHE A 122 16.48 -18.43 12.65
N SER A 123 17.34 -19.41 12.36
CA SER A 123 18.08 -19.49 11.11
C SER A 123 17.10 -19.45 9.91
N GLY A 124 16.83 -18.28 9.32
CA GLY A 124 15.90 -18.20 8.19
C GLY A 124 15.34 -16.83 7.78
N ILE A 125 15.32 -15.82 8.66
CA ILE A 125 14.71 -14.50 8.33
C ILE A 125 15.69 -13.65 7.50
N ASN A 126 15.40 -13.44 6.23
CA ASN A 126 16.18 -12.62 5.31
C ASN A 126 15.75 -11.13 5.36
N ARG A 127 16.43 -10.23 4.64
CA ARG A 127 16.09 -8.78 4.67
C ARG A 127 14.71 -8.48 4.10
N ASN A 128 14.29 -9.18 3.05
CA ASN A 128 12.96 -8.98 2.44
C ASN A 128 11.85 -9.34 3.44
N ASP A 129 12.05 -10.39 4.24
CA ASP A 129 11.12 -10.78 5.31
C ASP A 129 10.96 -9.66 6.33
N LYS A 130 12.06 -9.02 6.74
CA LYS A 130 12.04 -7.90 7.70
C LYS A 130 11.36 -6.66 7.11
N ILE A 131 11.59 -6.39 5.83
CA ILE A 131 10.90 -5.32 5.10
C ILE A 131 9.40 -5.62 5.07
N ALA A 132 8.99 -6.86 4.75
CA ALA A 132 7.59 -7.26 4.75
C ALA A 132 6.93 -7.03 6.12
N MET A 133 7.57 -7.45 7.22
CA MET A 133 7.06 -7.18 8.58
C MET A 133 6.99 -5.69 8.91
N LYS A 134 7.96 -4.89 8.43
CA LYS A 134 7.96 -3.43 8.62
C LYS A 134 6.79 -2.77 7.88
N LEU A 135 6.43 -3.26 6.69
CA LEU A 135 5.35 -2.73 5.86
C LEU A 135 3.95 -2.99 6.44
N GLU A 136 3.79 -3.89 7.41
CA GLU A 136 2.50 -4.09 8.12
C GLU A 136 2.15 -2.92 9.06
N ASN A 137 3.16 -2.17 9.50
CA ASN A 137 2.92 -1.00 10.33
C ASN A 137 2.49 0.19 9.46
N ASN A 138 1.29 0.73 9.71
CA ASN A 138 0.73 1.83 8.90
C ASN A 138 1.64 3.04 8.79
N GLU A 139 2.24 3.51 9.89
CA GLU A 139 3.17 4.65 9.86
C GLU A 139 4.32 4.37 8.88
N LYS A 140 4.95 3.20 9.00
CA LYS A 140 6.04 2.82 8.11
C LYS A 140 5.55 2.65 6.68
N ASN A 141 4.42 1.99 6.46
CA ASN A 141 3.84 1.80 5.14
C ASN A 141 3.62 3.15 4.43
N ILE A 142 2.98 4.11 5.11
CA ILE A 142 2.75 5.48 4.62
C ILE A 142 4.07 6.17 4.28
N SER A 143 5.11 6.02 5.11
CA SER A 143 6.43 6.58 4.79
C SER A 143 7.00 6.04 3.48
N TYR A 144 6.78 4.75 3.17
CA TYR A 144 7.19 4.17 1.89
C TYR A 144 6.30 4.64 0.72
N VAL A 145 5.01 4.89 0.95
CA VAL A 145 4.13 5.47 -0.08
C VAL A 145 4.66 6.83 -0.52
N ALA A 146 4.90 7.73 0.46
CA ALA A 146 5.41 9.07 0.19
C ALA A 146 6.82 9.03 -0.45
N ALA A 147 7.71 8.19 0.06
CA ALA A 147 9.04 7.98 -0.54
C ALA A 147 8.96 7.44 -1.98
N CYS A 148 8.02 6.54 -2.27
CA CYS A 148 7.80 6.01 -3.62
C CYS A 148 7.40 7.13 -4.58
N LEU A 149 6.44 7.97 -4.19
CA LEU A 149 5.99 9.12 -5.00
C LEU A 149 7.13 10.12 -5.23
N SER A 150 7.89 10.45 -4.19
CA SER A 150 9.07 11.33 -4.29
C SER A 150 10.10 10.78 -5.28
N ARG A 151 10.45 9.49 -5.15
CA ARG A 151 11.34 8.83 -6.11
C ARG A 151 10.80 8.88 -7.54
N GLN A 152 9.49 8.69 -7.73
CA GLN A 152 8.91 8.77 -9.07
C GLN A 152 9.01 10.19 -9.64
N ILE A 153 8.85 11.22 -8.82
CA ILE A 153 9.07 12.60 -9.24
C ILE A 153 10.53 12.79 -9.67
N ASP A 154 11.50 12.46 -8.81
CA ASP A 154 12.93 12.62 -9.09
C ASP A 154 13.38 11.87 -10.36
N VAL A 155 12.83 10.67 -10.58
CA VAL A 155 13.18 9.86 -11.75
C VAL A 155 12.55 10.40 -13.03
N TRP A 156 11.35 10.98 -12.97
CA TRP A 156 10.60 11.37 -14.17
C TRP A 156 10.71 12.85 -14.53
N GLU A 157 11.01 13.74 -13.59
CA GLU A 157 11.00 15.19 -13.80
C GLU A 157 11.93 15.65 -14.94
N GLY A 158 13.01 14.90 -15.21
CA GLY A 158 13.93 15.21 -16.31
C GLY A 158 13.32 15.05 -17.71
N GLU A 159 12.39 14.10 -17.88
CA GLU A 159 11.72 13.83 -19.16
C GLU A 159 10.28 14.38 -19.19
N TYR A 160 9.64 14.48 -18.03
CA TYR A 160 8.28 14.99 -17.85
C TYR A 160 8.23 15.95 -16.64
N PRO A 161 8.63 17.22 -16.81
CA PRO A 161 8.83 18.18 -15.70
C PRO A 161 7.57 18.44 -14.85
N GLU A 162 6.39 18.30 -15.44
CA GLU A 162 5.12 18.49 -14.74
C GLU A 162 4.63 17.25 -13.97
N VAL A 163 5.45 16.20 -13.82
CA VAL A 163 5.07 14.93 -13.17
C VAL A 163 4.51 15.14 -11.77
N SER A 164 5.06 16.08 -11.00
CA SER A 164 4.61 16.36 -9.62
C SER A 164 3.27 17.08 -9.56
N GLN A 165 2.82 17.73 -10.66
CA GLN A 165 1.51 18.38 -10.73
C GLN A 165 0.46 17.55 -11.48
N ASN A 166 0.87 16.56 -12.26
CA ASN A 166 -0.06 15.68 -12.96
C ASN A 166 -0.49 14.51 -12.04
N ILE A 167 -1.57 14.74 -11.30
CA ILE A 167 -2.11 13.82 -10.28
C ILE A 167 -2.36 12.43 -10.87
N ALA A 168 -3.02 12.36 -12.03
CA ALA A 168 -3.35 11.08 -12.67
C ALA A 168 -2.09 10.30 -13.07
N VAL A 169 -1.13 10.97 -13.71
CA VAL A 169 0.14 10.33 -14.10
C VAL A 169 0.92 9.87 -12.88
N LEU A 170 1.05 10.70 -11.84
CA LEU A 170 1.81 10.34 -10.65
C LEU A 170 1.17 9.15 -9.91
N GLY A 171 -0.16 9.12 -9.79
CA GLY A 171 -0.91 7.98 -9.27
C GLY A 171 -0.71 6.71 -10.11
N THR A 172 -0.65 6.84 -11.45
CA THR A 172 -0.32 5.72 -12.34
C THR A 172 1.10 5.21 -12.14
N LEU A 173 2.10 6.10 -11.99
CA LEU A 173 3.48 5.70 -11.73
C LEU A 173 3.63 4.98 -10.38
N TYR A 174 2.87 5.41 -9.38
CA TYR A 174 2.76 4.71 -8.10
C TYR A 174 2.25 3.28 -8.28
N ASN A 175 1.07 3.13 -8.92
CA ASN A 175 0.42 1.83 -9.14
C ASN A 175 1.27 0.85 -9.97
N LEU A 176 1.94 1.36 -11.01
CA LEU A 176 2.78 0.55 -11.88
C LEU A 176 4.12 0.16 -11.21
N GLY A 177 4.62 1.00 -10.31
CA GLY A 177 5.93 0.84 -9.67
C GLY A 177 7.12 1.03 -10.62
N HIS A 178 8.30 0.68 -10.13
CA HIS A 178 9.59 0.97 -10.77
C HIS A 178 9.99 0.00 -11.90
N GLU A 179 9.25 -1.09 -12.10
CA GLU A 179 9.56 -2.11 -13.11
C GLU A 179 8.38 -2.37 -14.06
N ILE A 180 8.72 -2.78 -15.27
CA ILE A 180 7.84 -3.48 -16.20
C ILE A 180 8.07 -4.97 -15.96
N ARG A 181 7.00 -5.67 -15.56
CA ARG A 181 7.06 -7.11 -15.28
C ARG A 181 7.36 -7.92 -16.53
N GLY A 182 8.24 -8.92 -16.40
CA GLY A 182 8.48 -9.92 -17.44
C GLY A 182 7.29 -10.85 -17.66
N GLU A 183 7.22 -11.51 -18.82
CA GLU A 183 6.13 -12.43 -19.14
C GLU A 183 6.19 -13.73 -18.32
N GLY A 184 5.00 -14.24 -17.96
CA GLY A 184 4.82 -15.55 -17.34
C GLY A 184 5.12 -15.62 -15.84
N ILE A 185 5.02 -16.84 -15.30
CA ILE A 185 5.10 -17.10 -13.85
C ILE A 185 6.47 -16.71 -13.25
N LEU A 186 7.53 -16.69 -14.06
CA LEU A 186 8.87 -16.35 -13.60
C LEU A 186 9.04 -14.86 -13.32
N GLY A 187 8.47 -13.99 -14.17
CA GLY A 187 8.40 -12.55 -13.88
C GLY A 187 7.45 -12.26 -12.72
N TYR A 188 6.32 -12.96 -12.68
CA TYR A 188 5.29 -12.76 -11.66
C TYR A 188 5.75 -13.13 -10.24
N ILE A 189 6.40 -14.28 -10.08
CA ILE A 189 6.77 -14.84 -8.77
C ILE A 189 8.19 -14.44 -8.37
N PHE A 190 9.12 -14.44 -9.32
CA PHE A 190 10.55 -14.32 -9.03
C PHE A 190 11.19 -13.05 -9.58
N GLY A 191 10.42 -12.17 -10.23
CA GLY A 191 10.94 -10.95 -10.86
C GLY A 191 11.89 -11.21 -12.05
N ILE A 192 11.98 -12.45 -12.52
CA ILE A 192 12.90 -12.81 -13.61
C ILE A 192 12.39 -12.20 -14.91
N GLY A 193 13.23 -11.38 -15.55
CA GLY A 193 12.89 -10.69 -16.80
C GLY A 193 12.17 -9.37 -16.59
N ASN A 194 11.96 -8.93 -15.35
CA ASN A 194 11.54 -7.56 -15.07
C ASN A 194 12.59 -6.58 -15.60
N LYS A 195 12.11 -5.45 -16.10
CA LYS A 195 12.96 -4.38 -16.62
C LYS A 195 12.65 -3.08 -15.89
N PRO A 196 13.65 -2.22 -15.65
CA PRO A 196 13.38 -0.87 -15.15
C PRO A 196 12.38 -0.16 -16.05
N ARG A 197 11.43 0.55 -15.43
CA ARG A 197 10.56 1.48 -16.13
C ARG A 197 11.36 2.73 -16.46
N ILE A 198 11.51 3.01 -17.76
CA ILE A 198 12.32 4.13 -18.24
C ILE A 198 11.39 5.34 -18.44
N PRO A 199 11.74 6.52 -17.88
CA PRO A 199 11.03 7.77 -18.13
C PRO A 199 10.98 8.13 -19.61
N HIS A 200 9.93 8.86 -20.00
CA HIS A 200 9.77 9.43 -21.32
C HIS A 200 8.81 10.63 -21.27
N SER A 201 8.88 11.50 -22.26
CA SER A 201 8.17 12.79 -22.28
C SER A 201 6.65 12.72 -22.53
N ASN A 202 6.05 11.53 -22.51
CA ASN A 202 4.62 11.35 -22.78
C ASN A 202 4.05 10.17 -21.98
N PRO A 203 4.17 10.17 -20.64
CA PRO A 203 3.53 9.15 -19.82
C PRO A 203 2.02 9.18 -20.05
N GLN A 204 1.35 8.06 -19.82
CA GLN A 204 -0.11 7.95 -19.92
C GLN A 204 -0.64 7.50 -18.57
N ASP A 205 -1.77 8.05 -18.18
CA ASP A 205 -2.53 7.59 -17.03
C ASP A 205 -3.13 6.19 -17.25
N ASN A 206 -3.60 5.61 -16.16
CA ASN A 206 -4.37 4.38 -16.11
C ASN A 206 -5.59 4.58 -15.19
N PRO A 207 -6.53 3.63 -15.13
CA PRO A 207 -7.72 3.77 -14.29
C PRO A 207 -7.42 4.10 -12.81
N PHE A 208 -6.35 3.52 -12.25
CA PHE A 208 -5.94 3.83 -10.88
C PHE A 208 -5.56 5.31 -10.73
N GLY A 209 -4.72 5.84 -11.62
CA GLY A 209 -4.31 7.24 -11.60
C GLY A 209 -5.50 8.19 -11.78
N LEU A 210 -6.41 7.87 -12.69
CA LEU A 210 -7.65 8.63 -12.87
C LEU A 210 -8.55 8.61 -11.63
N ASP A 211 -8.60 7.50 -10.89
CA ASP A 211 -9.31 7.44 -9.63
C ASP A 211 -8.62 8.29 -8.55
N VAL A 212 -7.28 8.31 -8.50
CA VAL A 212 -6.54 9.21 -7.58
C VAL A 212 -6.89 10.67 -7.85
N GLU A 213 -6.90 11.09 -9.11
CA GLU A 213 -7.32 12.44 -9.51
C GLU A 213 -8.78 12.71 -9.16
N LYS A 214 -9.68 11.77 -9.45
CA LYS A 214 -11.12 11.88 -9.16
C LYS A 214 -11.39 12.12 -7.67
N TYR A 215 -10.63 11.50 -6.77
CA TYR A 215 -10.84 11.61 -5.32
C TYR A 215 -9.95 12.66 -4.64
N TYR A 216 -9.10 13.38 -5.39
CA TYR A 216 -8.12 14.32 -4.86
C TYR A 216 -8.74 15.36 -3.91
N ASP A 217 -9.78 16.08 -4.35
CA ASP A 217 -10.44 17.11 -3.52
C ASP A 217 -11.03 16.53 -2.23
N LEU A 218 -11.66 15.35 -2.29
CA LEU A 218 -12.19 14.65 -1.11
C LEU A 218 -11.07 14.32 -0.12
N MET A 219 -9.90 13.91 -0.61
CA MET A 219 -8.76 13.61 0.26
C MET A 219 -8.25 14.87 0.97
N GLY A 220 -8.23 16.02 0.29
CA GLY A 220 -7.96 17.32 0.90
C GLY A 220 -8.90 17.62 2.06
N GLU A 221 -10.22 17.52 1.83
CA GLU A 221 -11.23 17.75 2.88
C GLU A 221 -11.07 16.82 4.08
N LEU A 222 -10.74 15.54 3.83
CA LEU A 222 -10.53 14.55 4.89
C LEU A 222 -9.28 14.86 5.73
N LEU A 223 -8.19 15.32 5.12
CA LEU A 223 -6.99 15.72 5.87
C LEU A 223 -7.24 16.98 6.69
N GLU A 224 -7.90 17.99 6.11
CA GLU A 224 -8.20 19.26 6.79
C GLU A 224 -9.14 19.08 7.99
N SER A 225 -10.19 18.27 7.84
CA SER A 225 -11.16 18.04 8.92
C SER A 225 -10.54 17.41 10.16
N ASN A 226 -9.48 16.60 10.01
CA ASN A 226 -8.76 16.02 11.15
C ASN A 226 -7.85 17.03 11.87
N LEU A 227 -7.23 17.95 11.13
CA LEU A 227 -6.40 19.01 11.71
C LEU A 227 -7.24 19.93 12.61
N VAL A 228 -8.45 20.30 12.17
CA VAL A 228 -9.36 21.14 12.98
C VAL A 228 -9.77 20.45 14.28
N ASN A 229 -10.16 19.17 14.21
CA ASN A 229 -10.57 18.40 15.40
C ASN A 229 -9.42 18.22 16.41
N SER A 230 -8.16 18.15 15.96
CA SER A 230 -6.99 18.05 16.85
C SER A 230 -6.69 19.33 17.62
N GLN A 231 -7.09 20.50 17.10
CA GLN A 231 -6.86 21.81 17.72
C GLN A 231 -7.91 22.18 18.77
N GLU A 232 -9.12 21.61 18.71
CA GLU A 232 -10.20 21.85 19.68
C GLU A 232 -10.05 21.06 21.00
N LEU A 233 -9.08 20.15 21.08
CA LEU A 233 -8.82 19.31 22.25
C LEU A 233 -7.78 19.90 23.23
N PHE A 234 -7.34 21.15 23.01
CA PHE A 234 -6.38 21.88 23.86
C PHE A 234 -6.96 23.13 24.51
#